data_AF-A0A9D4UNA0-F1
#
_entry.id   AF-A0A9D4UNA0-F1
#
_cell.length_a   1.000
_cell.length_b   1.000
_cell.length_c   1.000
_cell.angle_alpha   90.00
_cell.angle_beta   90.00
_cell.angle_gamma   90.00
#
_symmetry.space_group_name_H-M   'P 1'
#
loop_
_entity.id
_entity.type
_entity.pdbx_description
1 polymer ?
#
loop_
_entity_poly.entity_id
_entity_poly.type
_entity_poly.pdbx_seq_one_letter_code
_entity_poly.pdbx_strand_id
1 'polypeptide(L)'
;MSVKNNTQVLINCRNNKKLLGRVKAFDRHCNMVLENVREMWTEVPKTGKGKKKAKPVNKDRFISKMFLRGDSVIIVLRNPK
;
A
#
# COMPACT_ATOMS: atom_id res chain seq x y z
N MET A 1 -13.60 7.82 11.67
CA MET A 1 -12.84 9.09 11.76
C MET A 1 -12.02 9.37 10.50
N SER A 2 -11.20 8.46 9.96
CA SER A 2 -10.43 8.76 8.71
C SER A 2 -11.30 9.03 7.48
N VAL A 3 -12.39 8.29 7.28
CA VAL A 3 -13.35 8.56 6.19
C VAL A 3 -13.99 9.94 6.37
N LYS A 4 -14.43 10.26 7.59
CA LYS A 4 -15.07 11.55 7.93
C LYS A 4 -14.11 12.74 7.77
N ASN A 5 -12.82 12.55 8.08
CA ASN A 5 -11.81 13.61 8.05
C ASN A 5 -10.98 13.61 6.76
N ASN A 6 -11.33 12.75 5.79
CA ASN A 6 -10.61 12.54 4.53
C ASN A 6 -9.08 12.42 4.73
N THR A 7 -8.66 11.77 5.82
CA THR A 7 -7.25 11.68 6.19
C THR A 7 -6.54 10.60 5.38
N GLN A 8 -5.25 10.84 5.14
CA GLN A 8 -4.40 9.89 4.47
C GLN A 8 -4.06 8.74 5.43
N VAL A 9 -4.01 7.53 4.89
CA VAL A 9 -3.65 6.32 5.61
C VAL A 9 -2.51 5.62 4.90
N LEU A 10 -1.62 5.03 5.68
CA LEU A 10 -0.59 4.10 5.22
C LEU A 10 -1.04 2.68 5.61
N ILE A 11 -1.22 1.82 4.62
CA ILE A 11 -1.67 0.43 4.79
C ILE A 11 -0.52 -0.48 4.43
N ASN A 12 -0.12 -1.37 5.35
CA ASN A 12 0.87 -2.40 5.06
C ASN A 12 0.14 -3.71 4.67
N CYS A 13 0.48 -4.26 3.51
CA CYS A 13 -0.15 -5.45 2.96
C CYS A 13 0.73 -6.70 3.11
N ARG A 14 0.11 -7.89 3.13
CA ARG A 14 0.79 -9.20 3.24
C ARG A 14 1.79 -9.52 2.12
N ASN A 15 1.69 -8.85 0.98
CA ASN A 15 2.55 -9.04 -0.18
C ASN A 15 3.80 -8.13 -0.19
N ASN A 16 4.22 -7.63 0.98
CA ASN A 16 5.33 -6.66 1.12
C ASN A 16 5.12 -5.35 0.34
N LYS A 17 3.87 -5.01 0.01
CA LYS A 17 3.52 -3.72 -0.59
C LYS A 17 2.93 -2.80 0.46
N LYS A 18 3.21 -1.51 0.31
CA LYS A 18 2.65 -0.44 1.14
C LYS A 18 1.74 0.42 0.27
N LEU A 19 0.55 0.73 0.76
CA LEU A 19 -0.41 1.60 0.08
C LEU A 19 -0.54 2.89 0.88
N LEU A 20 -0.31 4.01 0.23
CA LEU A 20 -0.57 5.33 0.80
C LEU A 20 -1.74 5.95 0.04
N GLY A 21 -2.86 6.21 0.71
CA GLY A 21 -4.06 6.70 0.02
C GLY A 21 -5.12 7.21 0.98
N ARG A 22 -6.32 7.47 0.46
CA ARG A 22 -7.47 7.93 1.27
C ARG A 22 -8.58 6.89 1.22
N VAL A 23 -9.11 6.54 2.39
CA VAL A 23 -10.23 5.60 2.50
C VAL A 23 -11.55 6.34 2.24
N LYS A 24 -12.34 5.85 1.28
CA LYS A 24 -13.70 6.33 1.02
C LYS A 24 -14.75 5.50 1.72
N ALA A 25 -14.58 4.18 1.76
CA ALA A 25 -15.47 3.27 2.46
C ALA A 25 -14.67 2.08 3.01
N PHE A 26 -15.18 1.46 4.06
CA PHE A 26 -14.67 0.22 4.61
C PHE A 26 -15.79 -0.61 5.24
N ASP A 27 -15.57 -1.91 5.44
CA ASP A 27 -16.51 -2.80 6.12
C ASP A 27 -15.87 -3.54 7.32
N ARG A 28 -16.63 -4.45 7.94
CA ARG A 28 -16.20 -5.27 9.09
C ARG A 28 -15.05 -6.24 8.79
N HIS A 29 -14.84 -6.57 7.52
CA HIS A 29 -13.76 -7.47 7.09
C HIS A 29 -12.51 -6.69 6.73
N CYS A 30 -12.51 -5.37 6.94
CA CYS A 30 -11.45 -4.45 6.50
C CYS A 30 -11.30 -4.41 4.98
N ASN A 31 -12.33 -4.77 4.20
CA ASN A 31 -12.36 -4.40 2.79
C ASN A 31 -12.41 -2.87 2.69
N MET A 32 -11.69 -2.28 1.74
CA MET A 32 -11.59 -0.83 1.61
C MET A 32 -11.75 -0.37 0.17
N VAL A 33 -12.50 0.70 -0.02
CA VAL A 33 -12.49 1.51 -1.24
C VAL A 33 -11.53 2.66 -1.01
N LEU A 34 -10.46 2.72 -1.80
CA LEU A 34 -9.39 3.71 -1.71
C LEU A 34 -9.38 4.61 -2.95
N GLU A 35 -8.99 5.87 -2.75
CA GLU A 35 -8.73 6.82 -3.83
C GLU A 35 -7.35 7.47 -3.68
N ASN A 36 -6.80 7.92 -4.80
CA ASN A 36 -5.48 8.57 -4.90
C ASN A 36 -4.39 7.73 -4.23
N VAL A 37 -4.30 6.46 -4.62
CA VAL A 37 -3.42 5.48 -3.99
C VAL A 37 -2.05 5.51 -4.65
N ARG A 38 -1.02 5.65 -3.83
CA ARG A 38 0.37 5.38 -4.20
C ARG A 38 0.75 4.02 -3.63
N GLU A 39 0.88 3.02 -4.50
CA GLU A 39 1.43 1.72 -4.13
C GLU A 39 2.94 1.77 -4.21
N MET A 40 3.63 1.33 -3.17
CA MET A 40 5.08 1.33 -3.05
C MET A 40 5.57 -0.09 -2.72
N TRP A 41 6.58 -0.56 -3.45
CA TRP A 41 7.24 -1.84 -3.21
C TRP A 41 8.71 -1.76 -3.55
N THR A 42 9.48 -2.71 -3.01
CA THR A 42 10.90 -2.83 -3.29
C THR A 42 11.13 -4.05 -4.19
N GLU A 43 11.77 -3.84 -5.33
CA GLU A 43 12.24 -4.92 -6.18
C GLU A 43 13.73 -5.15 -5.96
N VAL A 44 14.12 -6.43 -5.87
CA VAL A 44 15.53 -6.82 -5.91
C VAL A 44 15.78 -7.38 -7.31
N PRO A 45 16.52 -6.67 -8.18
CA PRO A 45 16.83 -7.16 -9.52
C PRO A 45 17.53 -8.52 -9.43
N LYS A 46 17.06 -9.50 -10.20
CA LYS A 46 17.75 -10.79 -10.32
C LYS A 46 19.04 -10.55 -11.10
N THR A 47 20.19 -10.63 -10.42
CA THR A 47 21.49 -10.63 -11.09
C THR A 47 21.79 -12.02 -11.63
N GLY A 48 22.46 -12.10 -12.78
CA GLY A 48 22.94 -13.38 -13.32
C GLY A 48 23.84 -14.12 -12.33
N LYS A 49 23.91 -15.46 -12.45
CA LYS A 49 24.73 -16.33 -11.59
C LYS A 49 26.16 -15.76 -11.47
N GLY A 50 26.63 -15.56 -10.24
CA GLY A 50 28.00 -15.09 -9.95
C GLY A 50 28.17 -13.58 -9.76
N LYS A 51 27.16 -12.74 -10.03
CA LYS A 51 27.23 -11.29 -9.76
C LYS A 51 26.69 -10.94 -8.36
N LYS A 52 27.38 -10.02 -7.67
CA LYS A 52 26.96 -9.48 -6.35
C LYS A 52 25.47 -9.10 -6.37
N LYS A 53 24.74 -9.40 -5.28
CA LYS A 53 23.31 -9.09 -5.13
C LYS A 53 23.06 -7.63 -5.51
N ALA A 54 22.12 -7.39 -6.44
CA ALA A 54 21.77 -6.03 -6.83
C ALA A 54 21.17 -5.26 -5.65
N LYS A 55 21.38 -3.94 -5.65
CA LYS A 55 20.78 -3.05 -4.66
C LYS A 55 19.25 -3.10 -4.80
N PRO A 56 18.50 -3.14 -3.68
CA PRO A 56 17.05 -3.03 -3.72
C PRO A 56 16.64 -1.69 -4.35
N VAL A 57 15.69 -1.72 -5.28
CA VAL A 57 15.15 -0.54 -5.97
C VAL A 57 13.71 -0.32 -5.51
N ASN A 58 13.43 0.87 -5.01
CA ASN A 58 12.06 1.26 -4.66
C ASN A 58 11.31 1.65 -5.93
N LYS A 59 10.13 1.07 -6.11
CA LYS A 59 9.19 1.41 -7.17
C LYS A 59 7.89 1.89 -6.56
N ASP A 60 7.23 2.77 -7.30
CA ASP A 60 5.90 3.22 -6.98
C ASP A 60 5.02 3.32 -8.23
N ARG A 61 3.72 3.20 -8.02
CA ARG A 61 2.71 3.48 -9.05
C ARG A 61 1.52 4.18 -8.45
N PHE A 62 0.87 5.01 -9.27
CA PHE A 62 -0.34 5.71 -8.91
C PHE A 62 -1.58 4.98 -9.41
N ILE A 63 -2.60 4.89 -8.57
CA ILE A 63 -3.88 4.25 -8.85
C ILE A 63 -4.99 5.20 -8.38
N SER A 64 -5.81 5.68 -9.33
CA SER A 64 -6.84 6.68 -9.03
C SER A 64 -7.93 6.15 -8.10
N LYS A 65 -8.41 4.92 -8.33
CA LYS A 65 -9.41 4.22 -7.50
C LYS A 65 -9.02 2.76 -7.34
N MET A 66 -9.15 2.21 -6.13
CA MET A 66 -8.73 0.84 -5.82
C MET A 66 -9.71 0.19 -4.83
N PHE A 67 -10.11 -1.05 -5.11
CA PHE A 67 -10.72 -1.91 -4.12
C PHE A 67 -9.65 -2.81 -3.49
N LEU A 68 -9.50 -2.73 -2.18
CA LEU A 68 -8.58 -3.56 -1.41
C LEU A 68 -9.39 -4.56 -0.58
N ARG A 69 -9.11 -5.85 -0.80
CA ARG A 69 -9.69 -6.92 0.02
C ARG A 69 -9.01 -6.96 1.39
N GLY A 70 -9.82 -7.06 2.45
CA GLY A 70 -9.36 -6.93 3.83
C GLY A 70 -8.45 -8.06 4.31
N ASP A 71 -8.57 -9.25 3.70
CA ASP A 71 -7.63 -10.35 3.93
C ASP A 71 -6.18 -9.89 3.74
N SER A 72 -5.89 -9.03 2.75
CA SER A 72 -4.53 -8.58 2.45
C SER A 72 -3.95 -7.57 3.45
N VAL A 73 -4.76 -7.01 4.34
CA VAL A 73 -4.38 -5.92 5.25
C VAL A 73 -3.71 -6.50 6.51
N ILE A 74 -2.52 -5.99 6.85
CA ILE A 74 -1.85 -6.31 8.12
C ILE A 74 -2.13 -5.20 9.15
N ILE A 75 -1.75 -3.97 8.80
CA ILE A 75 -1.87 -2.82 9.69
C ILE A 75 -2.26 -1.58 8.90
N VAL A 76 -3.10 -0.75 9.52
CA VAL A 76 -3.55 0.54 8.99
C VAL A 76 -3.07 1.63 9.93
N LEU A 77 -2.12 2.44 9.46
CA LEU A 77 -1.61 3.60 10.16
C LEU A 77 -2.32 4.83 9.63
N ARG A 78 -2.99 5.56 10.51
CA ARG A 78 -3.55 6.87 10.17
C ARG A 78 -2.42 7.88 10.21
N ASN A 79 -2.29 8.71 9.18
CA ASN A 79 -1.40 9.87 9.27
C ASN A 79 -2.04 10.86 10.26
N PRO A 80 -1.46 11.09 11.45
CA PRO A 80 -1.93 12.16 12.32
C PRO A 80 -1.72 13.46 11.56
N LYS A 81 -2.82 14.16 11.28
CA LYS A 81 -2.74 15.59 11.01
C LYS A 81 -2.60 16.30 12.35
#